data_AF-A0A525VW46-F1
#
_entry.id   AF-A0A525VW46-F1
#
_cell.length_a   1.000
_cell.length_b   1.000
_cell.length_c   1.000
_cell.angle_alpha   90.00
_cell.angle_beta   90.00
_cell.angle_gamma   90.00
#
_symmetry.space_group_name_H-M   'P 1'
#
loop_
_entity.id
_entity.type
_entity.pdbx_description
1 polymer ?
#
loop_
_entity_poly.entity_id
_entity_poly.type
_entity_poly.pdbx_seq_one_letter_code
_entity_poly.pdbx_strand_id
1 'polypeptide(L)'
;MKRWYLYLITALLGLVIVGYFIVRGSSPINFSDIWSRNNHVTNAQRDVGKMSDGNAALREVLRLRREQQLRPLTEREDGTKVQDLPNGIYGFSMCSVVALRAKRGDTFSLEIHKYNGIVYYVGYASDEQIEKYLTRQKDFHILTSPHPRKGASTLFEIPVEFVSKCEERPGGDGGMFDLFVTTIPELQT
;
A
#
# COMPACT_ATOMS: atom_id res chain seq x y z
N MET A 1 -42.77 -3.86 48.02
CA MET A 1 -41.46 -4.42 47.58
C MET A 1 -41.27 -4.17 46.08
N LYS A 2 -41.11 -2.90 45.67
CA LYS A 2 -41.29 -2.47 44.27
C LYS A 2 -40.45 -1.24 43.87
N ARG A 3 -39.28 -1.03 44.49
CA ARG A 3 -38.42 0.14 44.18
C ARG A 3 -36.93 -0.16 43.99
N TRP A 4 -36.42 -1.29 44.48
CA TRP A 4 -34.99 -1.59 44.41
C TRP A 4 -34.52 -2.14 43.06
N TYR A 5 -35.42 -2.77 42.29
CA TYR A 5 -35.08 -3.36 40.99
C TYR A 5 -34.75 -2.31 39.92
N LEU A 6 -35.41 -1.14 39.98
CA LEU A 6 -35.15 -0.01 39.07
C LEU A 6 -33.76 0.58 39.26
N TYR A 7 -33.24 0.62 40.50
CA TYR A 7 -31.88 1.09 40.78
C TYR A 7 -30.81 0.08 40.34
N LEU A 8 -31.11 -1.22 40.38
CA LEU A 8 -30.22 -2.27 39.88
C LEU A 8 -30.06 -2.21 38.35
N ILE A 9 -31.15 -1.96 37.62
CA ILE A 9 -31.12 -1.83 36.16
C ILE A 9 -30.38 -0.57 35.72
N THR A 10 -30.61 0.57 36.38
CA THR A 10 -29.90 1.81 36.03
C THR A 10 -28.41 1.75 36.40
N ALA A 11 -28.05 1.08 37.50
CA ALA A 11 -26.64 0.85 37.87
C ALA A 11 -25.91 -0.04 36.86
N LEU A 12 -26.54 -1.10 36.37
CA LEU A 12 -25.95 -1.99 35.35
C LEU A 12 -25.81 -1.29 33.99
N LEU A 13 -26.79 -0.50 33.56
CA LEU A 13 -26.70 0.30 32.32
C LEU A 13 -25.62 1.38 32.42
N GLY A 14 -25.48 2.03 33.58
CA GLY A 14 -24.40 3.00 33.82
C GLY A 14 -23.01 2.39 33.73
N LEU A 15 -22.82 1.18 34.28
CA LEU A 15 -21.55 0.46 34.23
C LEU A 15 -21.17 -0.01 32.82
N VAL A 16 -22.13 -0.42 32.00
CA VAL A 16 -21.88 -0.78 30.59
C VAL A 16 -21.44 0.43 29.78
N ILE A 17 -22.06 1.60 30.00
CA ILE A 17 -21.67 2.84 29.31
C ILE A 17 -20.27 3.30 29.76
N VAL A 18 -19.97 3.27 31.06
CA VAL A 18 -18.64 3.63 31.57
C VAL A 18 -17.56 2.65 31.08
N GLY A 19 -17.85 1.34 31.04
CA GLY A 19 -16.93 0.34 30.46
C GLY A 19 -16.66 0.57 28.97
N TYR A 20 -17.70 0.93 28.20
CA TYR A 20 -17.55 1.24 26.77
C TYR A 20 -16.69 2.49 26.53
N PHE A 21 -16.79 3.51 27.40
CA PHE A 21 -15.95 4.71 27.29
C PHE A 21 -14.51 4.51 27.78
N ILE A 22 -14.26 3.63 28.77
CA ILE A 22 -12.90 3.30 29.21
C ILE A 22 -12.16 2.47 28.15
N VAL A 23 -12.83 1.54 27.48
CA VAL A 23 -12.22 0.75 26.39
C VAL A 23 -11.97 1.63 25.15
N ARG A 24 -12.87 2.58 24.83
CA ARG A 24 -12.71 3.49 23.68
C ARG A 24 -11.74 4.65 23.93
N GLY A 25 -11.45 4.99 25.19
CA GLY A 25 -10.57 6.11 25.58
C GLY A 25 -9.11 5.74 25.86
N SER A 26 -8.74 4.45 25.84
CA SER A 26 -7.42 3.97 26.31
C SER A 26 -6.42 3.66 25.19
N SER A 27 -6.57 4.22 24.00
CA SER A 27 -5.56 4.07 22.95
C SER A 27 -5.31 5.39 22.24
N PRO A 28 -4.34 6.20 22.71
CA PRO A 28 -3.72 7.19 21.87
C PRO A 28 -2.63 6.44 21.09
N ILE A 29 -3.00 5.68 20.07
CA ILE A 29 -2.04 5.41 19.00
C ILE A 29 -2.03 6.67 18.17
N ASN A 30 -1.15 7.60 18.53
CA ASN A 30 -0.87 8.82 17.79
C ASN A 30 -0.17 8.40 16.49
N PHE A 31 -0.95 8.03 15.47
CA PHE A 31 -0.41 7.68 14.15
C PHE A 31 0.32 8.86 13.49
N SER A 32 0.07 10.10 13.94
CA SER A 32 0.85 11.28 13.56
C SER A 32 2.32 11.20 13.98
N ASP A 33 2.65 10.53 15.09
CA ASP A 33 4.04 10.45 15.60
C ASP A 33 4.86 9.36 14.89
N ILE A 34 4.22 8.36 14.28
CA ILE A 34 4.90 7.38 13.41
C ILE A 34 5.22 8.01 12.05
N TRP A 35 4.37 8.92 11.55
CA TRP A 35 4.54 9.56 10.24
C TRP A 35 5.54 10.74 10.27
N SER A 36 5.59 11.52 11.36
CA SER A 36 6.35 12.79 11.42
C SER A 36 7.89 12.65 11.41
N ARG A 37 8.45 11.43 11.45
CA ARG A 37 9.92 11.25 11.58
C ARG A 37 10.73 11.35 10.28
N ASN A 38 10.09 11.56 9.11
CA ASN A 38 10.79 11.57 7.81
C ASN A 38 10.79 12.92 7.06
N ASN A 39 10.66 14.05 7.75
CA ASN A 39 10.89 15.37 7.17
C ASN A 39 12.38 15.70 6.91
N HIS A 40 13.23 14.70 6.67
CA HIS A 40 14.54 14.95 6.06
C HIS A 40 14.36 15.11 4.55
N VAL A 41 13.82 16.27 4.17
CA VAL A 41 13.90 16.86 2.83
C VAL A 41 15.38 17.08 2.53
N THR A 42 16.08 16.01 2.17
CA THR A 42 17.48 16.07 1.77
C THR A 42 17.48 16.17 0.26
N ASN A 43 17.37 17.40 -0.25
CA ASN A 43 17.99 17.89 -1.49
C ASN A 43 18.06 16.96 -2.73
N ALA A 44 17.13 16.03 -2.92
CA ALA A 44 17.08 15.14 -4.09
C ALA A 44 16.39 15.80 -5.30
N GLN A 45 16.12 17.10 -5.23
CA GLN A 45 15.35 17.85 -6.22
C GLN A 45 16.21 18.51 -7.32
N ARG A 46 17.52 18.20 -7.39
CA ARG A 46 18.42 18.76 -8.44
C ARG A 46 18.74 17.86 -9.63
N ASP A 47 18.31 16.60 -9.64
CA ASP A 47 18.62 15.69 -10.75
C ASP A 47 17.40 15.32 -11.60
N VAL A 48 16.54 16.30 -11.93
CA VAL A 48 15.47 16.17 -12.97
C VAL A 48 16.07 16.24 -14.39
N GLY A 49 17.24 15.63 -14.58
CA GLY A 49 18.02 15.74 -15.80
C GLY A 49 19.04 14.62 -15.95
N LYS A 50 18.68 13.40 -15.55
CA LYS A 50 19.45 12.21 -15.91
C LYS A 50 18.57 10.97 -15.74
N MET A 51 18.06 10.43 -16.85
CA MET A 51 17.76 9.01 -16.94
C MET A 51 19.06 8.26 -16.61
N SER A 52 19.22 7.91 -15.34
CA SER A 52 20.42 7.30 -14.79
C SER A 52 19.98 6.05 -14.03
N ASP A 53 20.12 4.93 -14.72
CA ASP A 53 19.89 3.56 -14.28
C ASP A 53 18.42 3.21 -14.00
N GLY A 54 17.77 2.54 -14.97
CA GLY A 54 16.39 2.05 -14.89
C GLY A 54 16.14 1.04 -13.75
N ASN A 55 17.16 0.74 -12.94
CA ASN A 55 17.11 -0.13 -11.77
C ASN A 55 17.40 0.59 -10.44
N ALA A 56 17.66 1.90 -10.43
CA ALA A 56 17.93 2.64 -9.20
C ALA A 56 16.66 2.75 -8.33
N ALA A 57 16.43 1.75 -7.49
CA ALA A 57 15.32 1.74 -6.55
C ALA A 57 15.57 2.75 -5.42
N LEU A 58 14.53 3.53 -5.07
CA LEU A 58 14.61 4.46 -3.94
C LEU A 58 14.86 3.71 -2.63
N ARG A 59 15.51 4.36 -1.66
CA ARG A 59 15.86 3.78 -0.34
C ARG A 59 14.68 3.10 0.35
N GLU A 60 13.48 3.66 0.22
CA GLU A 60 12.25 3.12 0.82
C GLU A 60 11.85 1.78 0.20
N VAL A 61 11.90 1.66 -1.13
CA VAL A 61 11.65 0.41 -1.85
C VAL A 61 12.71 -0.64 -1.48
N LEU A 62 13.98 -0.25 -1.38
CA LEU A 62 15.05 -1.15 -0.92
C LEU A 62 14.86 -1.62 0.52
N ARG A 63 14.25 -0.78 1.38
CA ARG A 63 13.87 -1.18 2.74
C ARG A 63 12.73 -2.21 2.68
N LEU A 64 11.67 -1.93 1.91
CA LEU A 64 10.52 -2.82 1.74
C LEU A 64 10.95 -4.21 1.23
N ARG A 65 11.79 -4.26 0.20
CA ARG A 65 12.35 -5.53 -0.32
C ARG A 65 13.09 -6.33 0.75
N ARG A 66 13.89 -5.67 1.60
CA ARG A 66 14.63 -6.36 2.67
C ARG A 66 13.73 -6.86 3.78
N GLU A 67 12.76 -6.05 4.21
CA GLU A 67 11.77 -6.41 5.23
C GLU A 67 10.96 -7.64 4.80
N GLN A 68 10.63 -7.73 3.51
CA GLN A 68 9.87 -8.83 2.91
C GLN A 68 10.76 -9.97 2.36
N GLN A 69 12.09 -9.90 2.55
CA GLN A 69 13.06 -10.88 2.07
C GLN A 69 12.97 -11.17 0.56
N LEU A 70 12.70 -10.14 -0.23
CA LEU A 70 12.55 -10.26 -1.68
C LEU A 70 13.89 -10.26 -2.39
N ARG A 71 14.01 -11.16 -3.38
CA ARG A 71 15.08 -11.12 -4.38
C ARG A 71 14.54 -10.66 -5.73
N PRO A 72 15.38 -10.09 -6.61
CA PRO A 72 14.97 -9.88 -7.99
C PRO A 72 14.67 -11.19 -8.69
N LEU A 73 13.89 -11.11 -9.77
CA LEU A 73 13.78 -12.21 -10.73
C LEU A 73 15.14 -12.51 -11.37
N THR A 74 15.39 -13.80 -11.57
CA THR A 74 16.51 -14.27 -12.38
C THR A 74 16.19 -14.17 -13.86
N GLU A 75 17.21 -14.26 -14.71
CA GLU A 75 17.02 -14.26 -16.17
C GLU A 75 16.12 -15.40 -16.67
N ARG A 76 16.14 -16.55 -15.96
CA ARG A 76 15.29 -17.71 -16.29
C ARG A 76 13.82 -17.50 -15.92
N GLU A 77 13.56 -16.61 -14.99
CA GLU A 77 12.22 -16.28 -14.51
C GLU A 77 11.59 -15.11 -15.28
N ASP A 78 12.38 -14.39 -16.10
CA ASP A 78 11.89 -13.27 -16.91
C ASP A 78 10.79 -13.69 -17.88
N GLY A 79 9.67 -12.97 -17.87
CA GLY A 79 8.52 -13.26 -18.73
C GLY A 79 7.68 -14.44 -18.25
N THR A 80 7.99 -15.03 -17.09
CA THR A 80 7.18 -16.10 -16.51
C THR A 80 5.89 -15.53 -15.90
N LYS A 81 4.80 -16.29 -15.98
CA LYS A 81 3.52 -15.88 -15.38
C LYS A 81 3.66 -15.75 -13.87
N VAL A 82 3.02 -14.74 -13.29
CA VAL A 82 3.18 -14.44 -11.86
C VAL A 82 2.79 -15.61 -10.95
N GLN A 83 1.79 -16.39 -11.35
CA GLN A 83 1.32 -17.57 -10.63
C GLN A 83 2.38 -18.69 -10.55
N ASP A 84 3.21 -18.84 -11.58
CA ASP A 84 4.20 -19.92 -11.71
C ASP A 84 5.55 -19.57 -11.04
N LEU A 85 5.72 -18.31 -10.63
CA LEU A 85 6.91 -17.84 -9.92
C LEU A 85 6.91 -18.25 -8.44
N PRO A 86 8.09 -18.42 -7.81
CA PRO A 86 8.17 -18.67 -6.37
C PRO A 86 7.77 -17.43 -5.54
N ASN A 87 7.51 -17.62 -4.25
CA ASN A 87 7.42 -16.52 -3.29
C ASN A 87 8.79 -15.91 -3.01
N GLY A 88 8.80 -14.70 -2.44
CA GLY A 88 10.02 -13.97 -2.08
C GLY A 88 10.69 -13.29 -3.26
N ILE A 89 9.91 -12.87 -4.26
CA ILE A 89 10.44 -12.23 -5.47
C ILE A 89 9.86 -10.84 -5.67
N TYR A 90 10.61 -10.01 -6.41
CA TYR A 90 10.08 -8.81 -7.03
C TYR A 90 10.46 -8.75 -8.51
N GLY A 91 9.59 -8.16 -9.30
CA GLY A 91 9.80 -7.87 -10.72
C GLY A 91 8.96 -6.69 -11.16
N PHE A 92 8.81 -6.52 -12.46
CA PHE A 92 8.10 -5.39 -13.04
C PHE A 92 6.99 -5.86 -13.97
N SER A 93 5.85 -5.19 -13.92
CA SER A 93 4.74 -5.44 -14.82
C SER A 93 3.91 -4.18 -15.01
N MET A 94 3.11 -4.18 -16.06
CA MET A 94 2.07 -3.19 -16.28
C MET A 94 0.81 -3.56 -15.49
N CYS A 95 -0.33 -2.99 -15.87
CA CYS A 95 -1.63 -3.45 -15.41
C CYS A 95 -1.86 -4.95 -15.70
N SER A 96 -2.81 -5.57 -14.98
CA SER A 96 -3.21 -7.00 -15.05
C SER A 96 -2.21 -8.05 -14.54
N VAL A 97 -0.92 -7.72 -14.38
CA VAL A 97 0.12 -8.57 -13.75
C VAL A 97 0.11 -10.03 -14.25
N VAL A 98 0.02 -10.23 -15.57
CA VAL A 98 0.00 -11.60 -16.14
C VAL A 98 1.36 -12.27 -16.00
N ALA A 99 2.42 -11.54 -16.32
CA ALA A 99 3.81 -11.99 -16.26
C ALA A 99 4.70 -10.89 -15.71
N LEU A 100 5.83 -11.29 -15.12
CA LEU A 100 6.79 -10.35 -14.55
C LEU A 100 8.06 -10.29 -15.38
N ARG A 101 8.64 -9.09 -15.45
CA ARG A 101 9.94 -8.83 -16.06
C ARG A 101 10.99 -8.56 -14.98
N ALA A 102 12.21 -9.02 -15.22
CA ALA A 102 13.34 -8.79 -14.32
C ALA A 102 13.83 -7.34 -14.35
N LYS A 103 13.52 -6.58 -15.41
CA LYS A 103 13.92 -5.19 -15.60
C LYS A 103 12.73 -4.34 -16.06
N ARG A 104 12.72 -3.06 -15.69
CA ARG A 104 11.85 -2.06 -16.32
C ARG A 104 12.41 -1.83 -17.73
N GLY A 105 11.71 -2.31 -18.76
CA GLY A 105 12.09 -2.06 -20.15
C GLY A 105 11.86 -0.59 -20.55
N ASP A 106 11.61 -0.35 -21.83
CA ASP A 106 11.34 1.01 -22.36
C ASP A 106 9.96 1.55 -21.99
N THR A 107 9.17 0.78 -21.26
CA THR A 107 7.81 1.11 -20.86
C THR A 107 7.71 1.30 -19.36
N PHE A 108 6.91 2.29 -18.96
CA PHE A 108 6.60 2.51 -17.56
C PHE A 108 5.89 1.27 -17.00
N SER A 109 6.42 0.74 -15.92
CA SER A 109 5.91 -0.45 -15.24
C SER A 109 5.94 -0.22 -13.73
N LEU A 110 4.99 -0.82 -13.04
CA LEU A 110 4.97 -0.89 -11.58
C LEU A 110 5.90 -2.01 -11.12
N GLU A 111 6.43 -1.82 -9.93
CA GLU A 111 7.10 -2.90 -9.23
C GLU A 111 6.05 -3.82 -8.63
N ILE A 112 6.26 -5.12 -8.79
CA ILE A 112 5.37 -6.16 -8.31
C ILE A 112 6.13 -7.02 -7.31
N HIS A 113 5.58 -7.17 -6.12
CA HIS A 113 6.11 -8.06 -5.09
C HIS A 113 5.26 -9.32 -5.03
N LYS A 114 5.89 -10.49 -4.82
CA LYS A 114 5.20 -11.73 -4.50
C LYS A 114 5.82 -12.35 -3.25
N TYR A 115 5.06 -12.41 -2.17
CA TYR A 115 5.46 -13.03 -0.91
C TYR A 115 4.23 -13.53 -0.16
N ASN A 116 4.41 -14.55 0.70
CA ASN A 116 3.31 -15.19 1.44
C ASN A 116 2.11 -15.65 0.57
N GLY A 117 2.35 -15.94 -0.72
CA GLY A 117 1.31 -16.32 -1.67
C GLY A 117 0.50 -15.16 -2.24
N ILE A 118 0.75 -13.92 -1.80
CA ILE A 118 0.03 -12.73 -2.23
C ILE A 118 0.91 -11.94 -3.20
N VAL A 119 0.27 -11.38 -4.24
CA VAL A 119 0.91 -10.52 -5.23
C VAL A 119 0.48 -9.09 -4.97
N TYR A 120 1.44 -8.16 -4.94
CA TYR A 120 1.21 -6.76 -4.61
C TYR A 120 1.67 -5.84 -5.73
N TYR A 121 0.87 -4.82 -6.02
CA TYR A 121 1.36 -3.61 -6.68
C TYR A 121 2.14 -2.76 -5.68
N VAL A 122 3.29 -2.24 -6.11
CA VAL A 122 4.12 -1.32 -5.32
C VAL A 122 4.34 -0.04 -6.10
N GLY A 123 4.07 1.09 -5.44
CA GLY A 123 4.24 2.40 -6.03
C GLY A 123 3.94 3.53 -5.06
N TYR A 124 3.92 4.74 -5.61
CA TYR A 124 3.73 5.99 -4.87
C TYR A 124 2.36 6.58 -5.18
N ALA A 125 1.63 6.99 -4.14
CA ALA A 125 0.33 7.66 -4.27
C ALA A 125 0.21 8.82 -3.27
N SER A 126 -0.91 9.53 -3.33
CA SER A 126 -1.21 10.59 -2.36
C SER A 126 -1.63 10.00 -1.01
N ASP A 127 -1.33 10.71 0.06
CA ASP A 127 -1.71 10.32 1.43
C ASP A 127 -3.23 10.16 1.55
N GLU A 128 -4.00 11.00 0.88
CA GLU A 128 -5.47 10.92 0.86
C GLU A 128 -5.97 9.60 0.27
N GLN A 129 -5.38 9.14 -0.84
CA GLN A 129 -5.77 7.88 -1.49
C GLN A 129 -5.30 6.66 -0.68
N ILE A 130 -4.11 6.74 -0.08
CA ILE A 130 -3.61 5.69 0.80
C ILE A 130 -4.48 5.59 2.06
N GLU A 131 -4.93 6.72 2.63
CA GLU A 131 -5.81 6.71 3.79
C GLU A 131 -7.15 6.04 3.47
N LYS A 132 -7.73 6.26 2.29
CA LYS A 132 -8.94 5.55 1.83
C LYS A 132 -8.72 4.03 1.81
N TYR A 133 -7.55 3.58 1.35
CA TYR A 133 -7.15 2.18 1.36
C TYR A 133 -7.00 1.63 2.79
N LEU A 134 -6.26 2.32 3.65
CA LEU A 134 -6.01 1.90 5.03
C LEU A 134 -7.30 1.89 5.88
N THR A 135 -8.21 2.84 5.64
CA THR A 135 -9.53 2.91 6.29
C THR A 135 -10.57 2.00 5.66
N ARG A 136 -10.17 1.16 4.70
CA ARG A 136 -11.01 0.15 4.03
C ARG A 136 -12.27 0.73 3.40
N GLN A 137 -12.15 1.93 2.85
CA GLN A 137 -13.19 2.47 1.97
C GLN A 137 -13.31 1.57 0.74
N LYS A 138 -14.48 1.56 0.12
CA LYS A 138 -14.78 0.78 -1.08
C LYS A 138 -15.01 1.73 -2.26
N ASP A 139 -14.90 1.19 -3.46
CA ASP A 139 -15.26 1.88 -4.71
C ASP A 139 -14.53 3.21 -4.91
N PHE A 140 -13.21 3.18 -4.72
CA PHE A 140 -12.34 4.31 -4.99
C PHE A 140 -11.17 3.89 -5.87
N HIS A 141 -10.41 4.88 -6.32
CA HIS A 141 -9.25 4.65 -7.16
C HIS A 141 -8.00 5.30 -6.59
N ILE A 142 -6.86 4.63 -6.77
CA ILE A 142 -5.54 5.09 -6.35
C ILE A 142 -4.72 5.38 -7.60
N LEU A 143 -4.34 6.65 -7.77
CA LEU A 143 -3.45 7.05 -8.85
C LEU A 143 -2.01 6.81 -8.41
N THR A 144 -1.40 5.79 -8.99
CA THR A 144 -0.11 5.26 -8.58
C THR A 144 0.96 5.61 -9.58
N SER A 145 2.13 6.01 -9.09
CA SER A 145 3.32 6.26 -9.89
C SER A 145 4.44 5.30 -9.50
N PRO A 146 5.28 4.84 -10.45
CA PRO A 146 6.41 4.00 -10.12
C PRO A 146 7.55 4.72 -9.37
N HIS A 147 7.54 6.06 -9.38
CA HIS A 147 8.51 6.94 -8.72
C HIS A 147 7.79 8.03 -7.93
N PRO A 148 8.39 8.60 -6.86
CA PRO A 148 7.76 9.68 -6.11
C PRO A 148 7.60 10.93 -6.99
N ARG A 149 6.45 11.59 -6.86
CA ARG A 149 6.10 12.82 -7.59
C ARG A 149 5.41 13.81 -6.66
N LYS A 150 5.29 15.06 -7.11
CA LYS A 150 4.50 16.08 -6.40
C LYS A 150 3.05 15.61 -6.27
N GLY A 151 2.57 15.48 -5.03
CA GLY A 151 1.23 14.97 -4.73
C GLY A 151 1.09 13.43 -4.72
N ALA A 152 2.16 12.70 -5.05
CA ALA A 152 2.20 11.24 -4.98
C ALA A 152 3.61 10.79 -4.53
N SER A 153 3.92 11.03 -3.27
CA SER A 153 5.26 10.83 -2.69
C SER A 153 5.33 9.71 -1.66
N THR A 154 4.20 9.12 -1.30
CA THR A 154 4.14 8.13 -0.23
C THR A 154 4.09 6.73 -0.84
N LEU A 155 5.08 5.92 -0.47
CA LEU A 155 5.19 4.53 -0.90
C LEU A 155 4.12 3.67 -0.21
N PHE A 156 3.45 2.82 -0.98
CA PHE A 156 2.51 1.85 -0.45
C PHE A 156 2.56 0.54 -1.25
N GLU A 157 1.91 -0.48 -0.70
CA GLU A 157 1.64 -1.74 -1.38
C GLU A 157 0.16 -2.10 -1.26
N ILE A 158 -0.41 -2.63 -2.35
CA ILE A 158 -1.79 -3.11 -2.40
C ILE A 158 -1.86 -4.48 -3.07
N PRO A 159 -2.54 -5.47 -2.46
CA PRO A 159 -2.78 -6.75 -3.11
C PRO A 159 -3.47 -6.57 -4.46
N VAL A 160 -2.96 -7.26 -5.49
CA VAL A 160 -3.55 -7.23 -6.84
C VAL A 160 -5.00 -7.70 -6.80
N GLU A 161 -5.33 -8.63 -5.91
CA GLU A 161 -6.71 -9.13 -5.70
C GLU A 161 -7.71 -8.06 -5.22
N PHE A 162 -7.26 -6.97 -4.61
CA PHE A 162 -8.15 -5.88 -4.18
C PHE A 162 -8.44 -4.88 -5.31
N VAL A 163 -7.67 -4.97 -6.40
CA VAL A 163 -7.75 -4.10 -7.57
C VAL A 163 -8.56 -4.81 -8.65
N SER A 164 -9.78 -4.33 -8.87
CA SER A 164 -10.69 -4.88 -9.91
C SER A 164 -10.22 -4.55 -11.33
N LYS A 165 -9.55 -3.42 -11.48
CA LYS A 165 -9.12 -2.87 -12.75
C LYS A 165 -7.90 -1.99 -12.53
N CYS A 166 -6.96 -2.05 -13.46
CA CYS A 166 -5.83 -1.15 -13.53
C CYS A 166 -5.84 -0.52 -14.92
N GLU A 167 -5.75 0.81 -14.99
CA GLU A 167 -5.62 1.54 -16.25
C GLU A 167 -4.33 2.34 -16.29
N GLU A 168 -3.64 2.29 -17.42
CA GLU A 168 -2.51 3.16 -17.68
C GLU A 168 -3.00 4.56 -18.06
N ARG A 169 -2.44 5.57 -17.40
CA ARG A 169 -2.71 6.98 -17.65
C ARG A 169 -1.43 7.65 -18.12
N PRO A 170 -1.48 8.45 -19.21
CA PRO A 170 -0.37 9.31 -19.54
C PRO A 170 -0.18 10.33 -18.40
N GLY A 171 0.99 10.33 -17.77
CA GLY A 171 1.41 11.36 -16.82
C GLY A 171 2.58 12.13 -17.43
N GLY A 172 2.62 13.46 -17.23
CA GLY A 172 3.60 14.34 -17.88
C GLY A 172 5.03 13.80 -17.86
N ASP A 173 5.53 13.44 -16.67
CA ASP A 173 6.90 12.92 -16.47
C ASP A 173 6.97 11.37 -16.49
N GLY A 174 5.97 10.70 -17.08
CA GLY A 174 5.91 9.24 -17.28
C GLY A 174 4.60 8.58 -16.82
N GLY A 175 4.46 7.28 -17.10
CA GLY A 175 3.23 6.51 -16.90
C GLY A 175 2.73 6.48 -15.46
N MET A 176 1.44 6.74 -15.29
CA MET A 176 0.69 6.57 -14.04
C MET A 176 -0.29 5.41 -14.20
N PHE A 177 -0.71 4.82 -13.07
CA PHE A 177 -1.55 3.64 -13.04
C PHE A 177 -2.74 3.92 -12.13
N ASP A 178 -3.94 3.87 -12.69
CA ASP A 178 -5.20 4.09 -12.00
C ASP A 178 -5.72 2.74 -11.49
N LEU A 179 -5.57 2.49 -10.19
CA LEU A 179 -5.95 1.22 -9.55
C LEU A 179 -7.35 1.35 -8.93
N PHE A 180 -8.32 0.62 -9.48
CA PHE A 180 -9.72 0.64 -9.03
C PHE A 180 -9.94 -0.40 -7.92
N VAL A 181 -10.05 0.07 -6.68
CA VAL A 181 -10.16 -0.75 -5.47
C VAL A 181 -11.63 -1.04 -5.18
N THR A 182 -12.01 -2.32 -5.12
CA THR A 182 -13.42 -2.74 -4.97
C THR A 182 -13.74 -3.41 -3.65
N THR A 183 -12.87 -4.29 -3.16
CA THR A 183 -13.12 -5.00 -1.90
C THR A 183 -11.81 -5.27 -1.17
N ILE A 184 -11.74 -4.84 0.09
CA ILE A 184 -10.74 -5.34 1.04
C ILE A 184 -11.47 -6.42 1.85
N PRO A 185 -11.19 -7.72 1.64
CA PRO A 185 -11.79 -8.79 2.42
C PRO A 185 -11.50 -8.55 3.90
N GLU A 186 -12.52 -8.73 4.72
CA GLU A 186 -12.36 -8.75 6.18
C GLU A 186 -11.41 -9.90 6.51
N LEU A 187 -10.19 -9.59 6.97
CA LEU A 187 -9.38 -10.59 7.66
C LEU A 187 -10.22 -11.07 8.83
N GLN A 188 -10.74 -12.30 8.73
CA GLN A 188 -11.36 -12.97 9.87
C GLN A 188 -10.29 -13.08 10.95
N THR A 189 -10.43 -12.26 11.99
CA THR A 189 -9.65 -12.32 13.23
C THR A 189 -9.95 -13.58 14.01
#